data_AF-A0A523K9E8-F1
#
_entry.id   AF-A0A523K9E8-F1
#
_cell.length_a   1.000
_cell.length_b   1.000
_cell.length_c   1.000
_cell.angle_alpha   90.00
_cell.angle_beta   90.00
_cell.angle_gamma   90.00
#
_symmetry.space_group_name_H-M   'P 1'
#
loop_
_entity.id
_entity.type
_entity.pdbx_description
1 polymer ?
#
loop_
_entity_poly.entity_id
_entity_poly.type
_entity_poly.pdbx_seq_one_letter_code
_entity_poly.pdbx_strand_id
1 'polypeptide(L)'
;MAARTKPRRLDHCSRFALAMKRPPAEIGSRGGSRSQARTYRAGRGIAGLAPDPETRQGRAPMSPSELIRDLDHVAIAVPRAADVTDFLVGELGARPLDSGPGSGFLWWQFAFGRGGVVEILEPHGPPDGFLHRFLERQGHGVHHVTFMVNDLAAAADHARSQGYEVVGYTDEFPAWKEAFLHPKQAQGIVVQLAESHPELEPSETQDFRFPPLPDPAPEPMDLVAVRLNAHGAARARHQWEATLGGICQDRNNLLEFRWADSPLCIRVEIDPHANEGPVALDVLPAASVPLPEGQNPVLGIPFRPAR
;
A
#
# COMPACT_ATOMS: atom_id res chain seq x y z
N MET A 1 3.65 -44.26 -21.32
CA MET A 1 3.89 -42.81 -21.39
C MET A 1 2.84 -42.12 -20.54
N ALA A 2 3.21 -41.67 -19.34
CA ALA A 2 2.31 -40.92 -18.46
C ALA A 2 2.81 -39.46 -18.40
N ALA A 3 1.99 -38.54 -18.89
CA ALA A 3 2.25 -37.11 -18.83
C ALA A 3 2.20 -36.64 -17.38
N ARG A 4 3.35 -36.18 -16.87
CA ARG A 4 3.42 -35.47 -15.58
C ARG A 4 2.83 -34.07 -15.78
N THR A 5 1.66 -33.84 -15.20
CA THR A 5 1.08 -32.51 -15.04
C THR A 5 2.01 -31.65 -14.18
N LYS A 6 2.47 -30.52 -14.74
CA LYS A 6 3.21 -29.48 -14.01
C LYS A 6 2.28 -28.82 -12.97
N PRO A 7 2.78 -28.46 -11.78
CA PRO A 7 1.98 -27.77 -10.76
C PRO A 7 1.65 -26.34 -11.21
N ARG A 8 0.40 -25.92 -11.01
CA ARG A 8 -0.06 -24.53 -11.19
C ARG A 8 0.64 -23.62 -10.17
N ARG A 9 1.18 -22.49 -10.62
CA ARG A 9 1.88 -21.49 -9.79
C ARG A 9 1.02 -20.23 -9.57
N LEU A 10 1.39 -19.52 -8.51
CA LEU A 10 1.10 -18.13 -8.11
C LEU A 10 -0.24 -17.94 -7.37
N ASP A 11 -0.18 -17.95 -6.03
CA ASP A 11 -1.26 -17.55 -5.12
C ASP A 11 -0.63 -16.66 -4.03
N HIS A 12 -0.31 -15.40 -4.36
CA HIS A 12 0.45 -14.45 -3.51
C HIS A 12 -0.44 -13.75 -2.46
N CYS A 13 -1.74 -13.62 -2.69
CA CYS A 13 -2.60 -12.67 -1.95
C CYS A 13 -3.76 -13.32 -1.19
N SER A 14 -3.92 -14.65 -1.23
CA SER A 14 -4.90 -15.34 -0.39
C SER A 14 -4.72 -15.06 1.11
N ARG A 15 -3.48 -14.76 1.55
CA ARG A 15 -3.17 -14.39 2.95
C ARG A 15 -3.58 -12.97 3.33
N PHE A 16 -3.38 -11.97 2.45
CA PHE A 16 -3.89 -10.60 2.66
C PHE A 16 -5.42 -10.61 2.80
N ALA A 17 -6.10 -11.25 1.85
CA ALA A 17 -7.55 -11.38 1.81
C ALA A 17 -8.14 -12.06 3.07
N LEU A 18 -7.44 -13.05 3.63
CA LEU A 18 -7.85 -13.78 4.83
C LEU A 18 -7.56 -12.98 6.10
N ALA A 19 -6.44 -12.25 6.16
CA ALA A 19 -6.07 -11.47 7.32
C ALA A 19 -6.93 -10.21 7.48
N MET A 20 -7.33 -9.56 6.37
CA MET A 20 -8.25 -8.41 6.36
C MET A 20 -9.69 -8.76 6.78
N LYS A 21 -10.01 -10.05 7.00
CA LYS A 21 -11.31 -10.50 7.51
C LYS A 21 -11.37 -10.60 9.04
N ARG A 22 -10.22 -10.64 9.73
CA ARG A 22 -10.20 -10.79 11.19
C ARG A 22 -10.24 -9.41 11.84
N PRO A 23 -11.16 -9.15 12.78
CA PRO A 23 -11.06 -7.94 13.60
C PRO A 23 -9.77 -8.00 14.42
N PRO A 24 -9.07 -6.86 14.62
CA PRO A 24 -7.89 -6.84 15.46
C PRO A 24 -8.24 -7.33 16.86
N ALA A 25 -7.31 -8.06 17.50
CA ALA A 25 -7.50 -8.51 18.86
C ALA A 25 -7.69 -7.30 19.79
N GLU A 26 -8.79 -7.26 20.55
CA GLU A 26 -9.01 -6.22 21.55
C GLU A 26 -7.85 -6.23 22.55
N ILE A 27 -7.27 -5.06 22.84
CA ILE A 27 -6.27 -4.90 23.90
C ILE A 27 -7.02 -4.97 25.24
N GLY A 28 -7.35 -6.20 25.64
CA GLY A 28 -8.02 -6.52 26.91
C GLY A 28 -7.01 -6.67 28.04
N SER A 29 -7.27 -5.97 29.14
CA SER A 29 -6.52 -6.08 30.40
C SER A 29 -6.55 -7.50 30.97
N ARG A 30 -5.44 -7.88 31.61
CA ARG A 30 -5.21 -9.20 32.22
C ARG A 30 -6.35 -9.62 33.17
N GLY A 31 -6.93 -10.79 32.91
CA GLY A 31 -7.77 -11.54 33.84
C GLY A 31 -7.79 -13.01 33.45
N GLY A 32 -7.12 -13.88 34.21
CA GLY A 32 -6.92 -15.28 33.86
C GLY A 32 -8.14 -16.16 34.06
N SER A 33 -8.28 -17.19 33.23
CA SER A 33 -8.76 -18.51 33.63
C SER A 33 -8.40 -19.55 32.57
N ARG A 34 -7.93 -20.70 33.05
CA ARG A 34 -7.58 -21.89 32.27
C ARG A 34 -8.86 -22.59 31.79
N SER A 35 -8.92 -22.99 30.52
CA SER A 35 -9.60 -24.24 30.17
C SER A 35 -9.01 -24.94 28.94
N GLN A 36 -8.79 -26.21 29.19
CA GLN A 36 -8.31 -27.37 28.45
C GLN A 36 -8.30 -27.38 26.90
N ALA A 37 -7.18 -27.89 26.41
CA ALA A 37 -6.88 -28.29 25.04
C ALA A 37 -7.78 -29.43 24.53
N ARG A 38 -8.13 -29.36 23.24
CA ARG A 38 -8.44 -30.53 22.41
C ARG A 38 -7.41 -30.59 21.28
N THR A 39 -6.69 -31.70 21.25
CA THR A 39 -5.63 -32.04 20.31
C THR A 39 -6.22 -32.44 18.96
N TYR A 40 -5.71 -31.87 17.87
CA TYR A 40 -5.75 -32.47 16.54
C TYR A 40 -4.31 -32.77 16.13
N ARG A 41 -3.99 -34.06 15.96
CA ARG A 41 -2.69 -34.55 15.51
C ARG A 41 -2.53 -34.34 14.00
N ALA A 42 -1.35 -33.87 13.65
CA ALA A 42 -0.89 -33.46 12.34
C ALA A 42 -0.72 -34.60 11.31
N GLY A 43 -1.00 -34.28 10.04
CA GLY A 43 -0.33 -34.88 8.89
C GLY A 43 0.98 -34.14 8.61
N ARG A 44 2.07 -34.88 8.44
CA ARG A 44 3.44 -34.37 8.26
C ARG A 44 3.57 -33.65 6.91
N GLY A 45 3.81 -32.34 6.97
CA GLY A 45 4.35 -31.54 5.87
C GLY A 45 5.57 -30.79 6.40
N ILE A 46 6.66 -30.86 5.65
CA ILE A 46 7.98 -30.27 5.94
C ILE A 46 7.88 -28.86 6.55
N ALA A 47 8.35 -28.72 7.79
CA ALA A 47 8.48 -27.44 8.46
C ALA A 47 9.59 -26.65 7.75
N GLY A 48 9.21 -25.55 7.09
CA GLY A 48 10.16 -24.47 6.83
C GLY A 48 10.64 -23.97 8.18
N LEU A 49 11.95 -24.04 8.40
CA LEU A 49 12.60 -23.49 9.58
C LEU A 49 12.27 -22.00 9.64
N ALA A 50 11.46 -21.60 10.62
CA ALA A 50 11.50 -20.23 11.10
C ALA A 50 12.95 -19.96 11.55
N PRO A 51 13.54 -18.80 11.22
CA PRO A 51 14.86 -18.46 11.71
C PRO A 51 14.86 -18.45 13.25
N ASP A 52 15.95 -18.94 13.82
CA ASP A 52 16.15 -19.09 15.26
C ASP A 52 16.02 -17.71 15.97
N PRO A 53 15.16 -17.56 16.99
CA PRO A 53 15.01 -16.31 17.74
C PRO A 53 16.29 -15.85 18.44
N GLU A 54 17.29 -16.72 18.62
CA GLU A 54 18.56 -16.37 19.25
C GLU A 54 19.50 -15.55 18.36
N THR A 55 19.36 -15.59 17.03
CA THR A 55 20.24 -14.84 16.10
C THR A 55 20.01 -13.33 16.05
N ARG A 56 19.00 -12.79 16.74
CA ARG A 56 18.68 -11.35 16.75
C ARG A 56 19.10 -10.61 18.02
N GLN A 57 19.67 -11.29 19.01
CA GLN A 57 20.13 -10.65 20.24
C GLN A 57 21.48 -9.95 20.00
N GLY A 58 21.46 -8.65 19.75
CA GLY A 58 22.67 -7.83 19.72
C GLY A 58 22.66 -6.60 18.79
N ARG A 59 21.67 -6.47 17.89
CA ARG A 59 21.54 -5.25 17.07
C ARG A 59 20.83 -4.16 17.89
N ALA A 60 21.43 -2.97 17.98
CA ALA A 60 20.75 -1.82 18.55
C ALA A 60 19.41 -1.60 17.82
N PRO A 61 18.35 -1.15 18.50
CA PRO A 61 17.07 -0.86 17.85
C PRO A 61 17.33 0.17 16.75
N MET A 62 17.04 -0.21 15.50
CA MET A 62 17.15 0.69 14.35
C MET A 62 16.11 1.80 14.47
N SER A 63 16.48 3.00 14.05
CA SER A 63 15.51 4.09 13.99
C SER A 63 14.50 3.84 12.85
N PRO A 64 13.29 4.41 12.93
CA PRO A 64 12.32 4.34 11.84
C PRO A 64 12.89 4.84 10.50
N SER A 65 13.75 5.88 10.53
CA SER A 65 14.38 6.42 9.33
C SER A 65 15.48 5.53 8.73
N GLU A 66 15.99 4.54 9.48
CA GLU A 66 16.89 3.50 8.97
C GLU A 66 16.12 2.31 8.37
N LEU A 67 14.87 2.11 8.81
CA LEU A 67 14.01 1.02 8.36
C LEU A 67 13.23 1.39 7.09
N ILE A 68 12.65 2.59 7.07
CA ILE A 68 11.81 3.09 5.99
C ILE A 68 12.67 3.93 5.04
N ARG A 69 12.68 3.56 3.76
CA ARG A 69 13.43 4.26 2.71
C ARG A 69 12.63 5.45 2.19
N ASP A 70 11.43 5.20 1.69
CA ASP A 70 10.60 6.21 1.04
C ASP A 70 9.11 5.83 1.08
N LEU A 71 8.26 6.82 0.75
CA LEU A 71 6.87 6.61 0.34
C LEU A 71 6.88 6.48 -1.19
N ASP A 72 6.65 5.28 -1.69
CA ASP A 72 6.89 4.92 -3.08
C ASP A 72 5.73 5.33 -3.98
N HIS A 73 4.53 4.85 -3.66
CA HIS A 73 3.34 5.13 -4.45
C HIS A 73 2.05 5.12 -3.61
N VAL A 74 1.00 5.66 -4.24
CA VAL A 74 -0.39 5.47 -3.81
C VAL A 74 -1.10 4.54 -4.80
N ALA A 75 -1.76 3.51 -4.27
CA ALA A 75 -2.50 2.56 -5.08
C ALA A 75 -4.00 2.88 -5.05
N ILE A 76 -4.63 2.88 -6.22
CA ILE A 76 -6.06 3.16 -6.43
C ILE A 76 -6.70 1.95 -7.09
N ALA A 77 -7.76 1.43 -6.48
CA ALA A 77 -8.53 0.33 -7.05
C ALA A 77 -9.63 0.87 -7.98
N VAL A 78 -9.72 0.30 -9.17
CA VAL A 78 -10.75 0.59 -10.18
C VAL A 78 -11.27 -0.71 -10.80
N PRO A 79 -12.46 -0.73 -11.42
CA PRO A 79 -12.96 -1.94 -12.07
C PRO A 79 -12.16 -2.34 -13.31
N ARG A 80 -11.56 -1.34 -13.98
CA ARG A 80 -10.79 -1.53 -15.21
C ARG A 80 -9.69 -0.47 -15.30
N ALA A 81 -8.43 -0.91 -15.33
CA ALA A 81 -7.26 -0.03 -15.37
C ALA A 81 -7.22 0.80 -16.65
N ALA A 82 -7.68 0.26 -17.77
CA ALA A 82 -7.72 0.99 -19.04
C ALA A 82 -8.59 2.26 -19.01
N ASP A 83 -9.54 2.39 -18.08
CA ASP A 83 -10.44 3.55 -18.02
C ASP A 83 -9.77 4.81 -17.47
N VAL A 84 -8.61 4.65 -16.83
CA VAL A 84 -7.91 5.76 -16.17
C VAL A 84 -7.06 6.57 -17.14
N THR A 85 -6.76 6.05 -18.33
CA THR A 85 -5.70 6.61 -19.20
C THR A 85 -6.08 7.97 -19.75
N ASP A 86 -7.36 8.19 -20.10
CA ASP A 86 -7.83 9.49 -20.59
C ASP A 86 -7.60 10.59 -19.56
N PHE A 87 -7.81 10.27 -18.27
CA PHE A 87 -7.61 11.22 -17.19
C PHE A 87 -6.12 11.32 -16.77
N LEU A 88 -5.49 10.22 -16.37
CA LEU A 88 -4.11 10.24 -15.88
C LEU A 88 -3.13 10.73 -16.94
N VAL A 89 -3.26 10.25 -18.18
CA VAL A 89 -2.36 10.61 -19.27
C VAL A 89 -2.87 11.84 -20.02
N GLY A 90 -4.14 11.82 -20.44
CA GLY A 90 -4.70 12.87 -21.30
C GLY A 90 -4.93 14.21 -20.58
N GLU A 91 -5.30 14.21 -19.31
CA GLU A 91 -5.54 15.44 -18.55
C GLU A 91 -4.37 15.83 -17.63
N LEU A 92 -3.77 14.87 -16.92
CA LEU A 92 -2.70 15.15 -15.95
C LEU A 92 -1.28 14.98 -16.51
N GLY A 93 -1.13 14.44 -17.72
CA GLY A 93 0.15 14.23 -18.37
C GLY A 93 1.01 13.14 -17.73
N ALA A 94 0.46 12.31 -16.84
CA ALA A 94 1.18 11.19 -16.24
C ALA A 94 1.65 10.22 -17.34
N ARG A 95 2.80 9.59 -17.12
CA ARG A 95 3.43 8.69 -18.09
C ARG A 95 3.32 7.25 -17.59
N PRO A 96 2.95 6.29 -18.45
CA PRO A 96 3.05 4.90 -18.09
C PRO A 96 4.49 4.55 -17.67
N LEU A 97 4.63 3.85 -16.56
CA LEU A 97 5.93 3.47 -15.99
C LEU A 97 6.16 1.97 -16.15
N ASP A 98 5.32 1.17 -15.51
CA ASP A 98 5.42 -0.29 -15.52
C ASP A 98 4.04 -0.91 -15.29
N SER A 99 3.89 -2.20 -15.58
CA SER A 99 2.63 -2.92 -15.34
C SER A 99 2.85 -4.42 -15.26
N GLY A 100 1.97 -5.12 -14.55
CA GLY A 100 2.08 -6.55 -14.45
C GLY A 100 0.92 -7.24 -13.74
N PRO A 101 0.98 -8.58 -13.66
CA PRO A 101 0.04 -9.36 -12.88
C PRO A 101 0.44 -9.32 -11.39
N GLY A 102 -0.53 -8.99 -10.55
CA GLY A 102 -0.52 -9.29 -9.13
C GLY A 102 -1.25 -10.61 -8.84
N SER A 103 -1.29 -11.02 -7.58
CA SER A 103 -2.13 -12.17 -7.20
C SER A 103 -3.58 -11.74 -7.01
N GLY A 104 -4.39 -11.95 -8.05
CA GLY A 104 -5.82 -11.64 -8.02
C GLY A 104 -6.15 -10.21 -8.47
N PHE A 105 -5.18 -9.53 -9.09
CA PHE A 105 -5.33 -8.21 -9.69
C PHE A 105 -4.27 -8.00 -10.78
N LEU A 106 -4.47 -7.01 -11.61
CA LEU A 106 -3.46 -6.41 -12.47
C LEU A 106 -3.09 -5.05 -11.87
N TRP A 107 -1.82 -4.65 -12.00
CA TRP A 107 -1.34 -3.36 -11.51
C TRP A 107 -0.66 -2.58 -12.63
N TRP A 108 -0.99 -1.30 -12.77
CA TRP A 108 -0.45 -0.39 -13.79
C TRP A 108 0.06 0.88 -13.11
N GLN A 109 1.34 1.18 -13.26
CA GLN A 109 1.97 2.34 -12.66
C GLN A 109 2.07 3.51 -13.64
N PHE A 110 1.77 4.70 -13.13
CA PHE A 110 1.88 5.96 -13.85
C PHE A 110 2.76 6.92 -13.05
N ALA A 111 3.84 7.38 -13.67
CA ALA A 111 4.75 8.38 -13.12
C ALA A 111 4.27 9.79 -13.47
N PHE A 112 4.17 10.63 -12.44
CA PHE A 112 3.92 12.05 -12.53
C PHE A 112 5.24 12.83 -12.64
N GLY A 113 5.11 14.14 -12.84
CA GLY A 113 6.22 15.07 -12.66
C GLY A 113 6.91 14.88 -11.30
N ARG A 114 8.20 15.16 -11.26
CA ARG A 114 9.09 14.99 -10.09
C ARG A 114 9.12 13.59 -9.46
N GLY A 115 8.49 12.58 -10.06
CA GLY A 115 8.61 11.18 -9.68
C GLY A 115 7.48 10.62 -8.80
N GLY A 116 6.42 11.36 -8.50
CA GLY A 116 5.27 10.80 -7.78
C GLY A 116 4.61 9.67 -8.59
N VAL A 117 4.24 8.57 -7.96
CA VAL A 117 3.66 7.40 -8.66
C VAL A 117 2.25 7.09 -8.16
N VAL A 118 1.35 6.83 -9.12
CA VAL A 118 0.06 6.18 -8.87
C VAL A 118 0.10 4.78 -9.43
N GLU A 119 -0.27 3.80 -8.61
CA GLU A 119 -0.52 2.43 -9.05
C GLU A 119 -2.02 2.18 -9.18
N ILE A 120 -2.45 1.68 -10.32
CA ILE A 120 -3.86 1.38 -10.61
C ILE A 120 -4.06 -0.12 -10.52
N LEU A 121 -4.98 -0.53 -9.65
CA LEU A 121 -5.32 -1.93 -9.41
C LEU A 121 -6.64 -2.29 -10.09
N GLU A 122 -6.60 -3.26 -10.98
CA GLU A 122 -7.78 -3.87 -11.62
C GLU A 122 -7.99 -5.30 -11.08
N PRO A 123 -9.17 -5.67 -10.58
CA PRO A 123 -9.45 -7.04 -10.14
C PRO A 123 -9.21 -8.05 -11.27
N HIS A 124 -8.54 -9.16 -10.93
CA HIS A 124 -8.29 -10.25 -11.87
C HIS A 124 -8.53 -11.60 -11.20
N GLY A 125 -9.16 -12.53 -11.90
CA GLY A 125 -9.46 -13.86 -11.36
C GLY A 125 -10.86 -13.97 -10.74
N PRO A 126 -11.04 -14.75 -9.65
CA PRO A 126 -12.37 -15.09 -9.14
C PRO A 126 -13.18 -13.86 -8.67
N PRO A 127 -14.51 -13.83 -8.90
CA PRO A 127 -15.36 -12.68 -8.58
C PRO A 127 -15.46 -12.39 -7.07
N ASP A 128 -15.13 -13.36 -6.22
CA ASP A 128 -15.07 -13.18 -4.77
C ASP A 128 -13.67 -12.76 -4.29
N GLY A 129 -12.76 -12.38 -5.19
CA GLY A 129 -11.42 -11.88 -4.89
C GLY A 129 -11.41 -10.66 -3.96
N PHE A 130 -10.28 -10.38 -3.30
CA PHE A 130 -10.23 -9.30 -2.32
C PHE A 130 -10.52 -7.92 -2.93
N LEU A 131 -10.00 -7.66 -4.13
CA LEU A 131 -10.16 -6.38 -4.80
C LEU A 131 -11.59 -6.19 -5.31
N HIS A 132 -12.24 -7.26 -5.81
CA HIS A 132 -13.68 -7.24 -6.09
C HIS A 132 -14.49 -6.83 -4.87
N ARG A 133 -14.25 -7.46 -3.71
CA ARG A 133 -14.96 -7.12 -2.47
C ARG A 133 -14.60 -5.74 -1.92
N PHE A 134 -13.42 -5.20 -2.25
CA PHE A 134 -13.06 -3.82 -1.93
C PHE A 134 -13.97 -2.87 -2.73
N LEU A 135 -14.02 -3.04 -4.06
CA LEU A 135 -14.83 -2.22 -4.95
C LEU A 135 -16.33 -2.31 -4.64
N GLU A 136 -16.84 -3.50 -4.30
CA GLU A 136 -18.25 -3.67 -3.88
C GLU A 136 -18.59 -2.88 -2.61
N ARG A 137 -17.62 -2.70 -1.70
CA ARG A 137 -17.84 -2.07 -0.40
C ARG A 137 -17.53 -0.58 -0.38
N GLN A 138 -16.50 -0.17 -1.09
CA GLN A 138 -15.95 1.19 -1.03
C GLN A 138 -16.14 1.97 -2.34
N GLY A 139 -16.50 1.29 -3.44
CA GLY A 139 -16.38 1.85 -4.77
C GLY A 139 -14.92 1.99 -5.20
N HIS A 140 -14.69 2.79 -6.23
CA HIS A 140 -13.35 3.08 -6.72
C HIS A 140 -12.69 4.07 -5.76
N GLY A 141 -11.37 3.98 -5.58
CA GLY A 141 -10.68 4.87 -4.66
C GLY A 141 -9.33 4.36 -4.20
N VAL A 142 -8.67 5.15 -3.36
CA VAL A 142 -7.38 4.79 -2.76
C VAL A 142 -7.53 3.51 -1.95
N HIS A 143 -6.75 2.50 -2.31
CA HIS A 143 -6.70 1.21 -1.65
C HIS A 143 -5.62 1.21 -0.55
N HIS A 144 -4.41 1.67 -0.89
CA HIS A 144 -3.28 1.67 0.02
C HIS A 144 -2.21 2.70 -0.36
N VAL A 145 -1.30 2.97 0.58
CA VAL A 145 -0.01 3.63 0.31
C VAL A 145 1.12 2.65 0.62
N THR A 146 2.20 2.75 -0.13
CA THR A 146 3.30 1.79 -0.08
C THR A 146 4.59 2.46 0.36
N PHE A 147 5.21 1.90 1.39
CA PHE A 147 6.52 2.31 1.88
C PHE A 147 7.54 1.25 1.55
N MET A 148 8.63 1.67 0.90
CA MET A 148 9.77 0.78 0.69
C MET A 148 10.60 0.71 1.96
N VAL A 149 11.00 -0.50 2.31
CA VAL A 149 11.77 -0.79 3.53
C VAL A 149 13.04 -1.56 3.18
N ASN A 150 14.08 -1.34 3.98
CA ASN A 150 15.37 -2.00 3.78
C ASN A 150 15.38 -3.47 4.25
N ASP A 151 14.53 -3.79 5.23
CA ASP A 151 14.35 -5.14 5.80
C ASP A 151 12.92 -5.27 6.32
N LEU A 152 12.09 -6.05 5.61
CA LEU A 152 10.68 -6.24 5.91
C LEU A 152 10.46 -6.88 7.27
N ALA A 153 11.32 -7.83 7.68
CA ALA A 153 11.18 -8.49 8.96
C ALA A 153 11.41 -7.49 10.10
N ALA A 154 12.44 -6.65 9.98
CA ALA A 154 12.72 -5.61 10.97
C ALA A 154 11.65 -4.51 10.98
N ALA A 155 11.16 -4.08 9.81
CA ALA A 155 10.08 -3.10 9.72
C ALA A 155 8.76 -3.64 10.32
N ALA A 156 8.43 -4.91 10.09
CA ALA A 156 7.28 -5.56 10.70
C ALA A 156 7.41 -5.67 12.22
N ASP A 157 8.59 -6.02 12.75
CA ASP A 157 8.83 -6.09 14.19
C ASP A 157 8.75 -4.71 14.85
N HIS A 158 9.28 -3.67 14.19
CA HIS A 158 9.10 -2.29 14.62
C HIS A 158 7.63 -1.90 14.67
N ALA A 159 6.86 -2.13 13.60
CA ALA A 159 5.42 -1.84 13.58
C ALA A 159 4.66 -2.56 14.71
N ARG A 160 4.97 -3.83 14.98
CA ARG A 160 4.41 -4.57 16.13
C ARG A 160 4.76 -3.92 17.46
N SER A 161 5.99 -3.46 17.63
CA SER A 161 6.42 -2.73 18.84
C SER A 161 5.67 -1.40 19.03
N GLN A 162 5.24 -0.78 17.93
CA GLN A 162 4.39 0.43 17.92
C GLN A 162 2.89 0.12 18.11
N GLY A 163 2.53 -1.14 18.37
CA GLY A 163 1.16 -1.56 18.66
C GLY A 163 0.31 -1.93 17.45
N TYR A 164 0.90 -2.06 16.26
CA TYR A 164 0.18 -2.50 15.06
C TYR A 164 0.10 -4.03 14.98
N GLU A 165 -1.03 -4.54 14.50
CA GLU A 165 -1.11 -5.91 13.99
C GLU A 165 -0.60 -5.92 12.55
N VAL A 166 0.53 -6.59 12.33
CA VAL A 166 1.07 -6.80 10.99
C VAL A 166 0.38 -8.00 10.36
N VAL A 167 -0.28 -7.76 9.22
CA VAL A 167 -1.05 -8.75 8.48
C VAL A 167 -0.46 -8.99 7.10
N GLY A 168 -0.79 -10.14 6.50
CA GLY A 168 -0.38 -10.45 5.12
C GLY A 168 1.13 -10.58 4.90
N TYR A 169 1.94 -10.75 5.95
CA TYR A 169 3.39 -10.91 5.84
C TYR A 169 3.75 -12.07 4.91
N THR A 170 4.56 -11.80 3.90
CA THR A 170 5.10 -12.79 2.97
C THR A 170 6.50 -12.41 2.51
N ASP A 171 7.42 -13.37 2.65
CA ASP A 171 8.82 -13.32 2.20
C ASP A 171 9.13 -14.48 1.23
N GLU A 172 8.08 -15.15 0.73
CA GLU A 172 8.19 -16.34 -0.12
C GLU A 172 8.84 -16.04 -1.48
N PHE A 173 8.80 -14.78 -1.92
CA PHE A 173 9.38 -14.31 -3.19
C PHE A 173 10.61 -13.44 -2.89
N PRO A 174 11.82 -13.87 -3.30
CA PRO A 174 13.04 -13.13 -2.99
C PRO A 174 13.07 -11.71 -3.58
N ALA A 175 12.44 -11.50 -4.73
CA ALA A 175 12.44 -10.23 -5.45
C ALA A 175 11.44 -9.19 -4.89
N TRP A 176 10.38 -9.66 -4.24
CA TRP A 176 9.34 -8.80 -3.65
C TRP A 176 8.77 -9.43 -2.38
N LYS A 177 8.95 -8.75 -1.24
CA LYS A 177 8.38 -9.14 0.04
C LYS A 177 7.45 -8.03 0.51
N GLU A 178 6.38 -8.40 1.21
CA GLU A 178 5.40 -7.43 1.68
C GLU A 178 4.72 -7.79 2.99
N ALA A 179 4.25 -6.76 3.69
CA ALA A 179 3.38 -6.87 4.85
C ALA A 179 2.49 -5.61 4.95
N PHE A 180 1.40 -5.69 5.71
CA PHE A 180 0.40 -4.63 5.74
C PHE A 180 -0.02 -4.24 7.15
N LEU A 181 -0.40 -2.98 7.33
CA LEU A 181 -1.10 -2.47 8.51
C LEU A 181 -2.59 -2.29 8.17
N HIS A 182 -3.46 -2.77 9.05
CA HIS A 182 -4.91 -2.72 8.82
C HIS A 182 -5.46 -1.28 8.95
N PRO A 183 -6.37 -0.82 8.07
CA PRO A 183 -6.95 0.54 8.09
C PRO A 183 -7.69 0.92 9.38
N LYS A 184 -8.04 -0.09 10.20
CA LYS A 184 -8.68 0.12 11.51
C LYS A 184 -7.68 0.64 12.55
N GLN A 185 -6.40 0.32 12.36
CA GLN A 185 -5.30 0.83 13.17
C GLN A 185 -4.56 1.98 12.45
N ALA A 186 -4.64 2.01 11.11
CA ALA A 186 -3.84 2.90 10.27
C ALA A 186 -4.64 4.09 9.67
N GLN A 187 -5.42 4.80 10.49
CA GLN A 187 -6.14 6.04 10.08
C GLN A 187 -6.98 5.88 8.80
N GLY A 188 -7.71 4.78 8.67
CA GLY A 188 -8.64 4.57 7.55
C GLY A 188 -8.00 4.16 6.23
N ILE A 189 -6.67 3.97 6.16
CA ILE A 189 -5.97 3.51 4.95
C ILE A 189 -5.13 2.25 5.22
N VAL A 190 -5.03 1.34 4.26
CA VAL A 190 -4.04 0.25 4.31
C VAL A 190 -2.65 0.85 4.09
N VAL A 191 -1.68 0.47 4.92
CA VAL A 191 -0.26 0.80 4.70
C VAL A 191 0.45 -0.49 4.32
N GLN A 192 1.07 -0.53 3.13
CA GLN A 192 1.94 -1.61 2.71
C GLN A 192 3.40 -1.26 3.07
N LEU A 193 4.11 -2.23 3.64
CA LEU A 193 5.56 -2.23 3.77
C LEU A 193 6.08 -3.22 2.74
N ALA A 194 6.96 -2.77 1.85
CA ALA A 194 7.50 -3.59 0.77
C ALA A 194 9.03 -3.56 0.76
N GLU A 195 9.65 -4.71 0.53
CA GLU A 195 11.10 -4.85 0.31
C GLU A 195 11.29 -5.43 -1.09
N SER A 196 12.00 -4.71 -1.96
CA SER A 196 12.24 -5.12 -3.34
C SER A 196 13.71 -5.38 -3.62
N HIS A 197 13.95 -6.40 -4.43
CA HIS A 197 15.25 -6.82 -4.93
C HIS A 197 15.14 -7.01 -6.45
N PRO A 198 15.15 -5.90 -7.23
CA PRO A 198 14.96 -5.95 -8.68
C PRO A 198 16.01 -6.81 -9.39
N GLU A 199 17.21 -6.96 -8.81
CA GLU A 199 18.27 -7.83 -9.30
C GLU A 199 17.92 -9.33 -9.26
N LEU A 200 16.88 -9.70 -8.51
CA LEU A 200 16.37 -11.06 -8.40
C LEU A 200 15.12 -11.31 -9.27
N GLU A 201 14.62 -10.28 -9.96
CA GLU A 201 13.46 -10.42 -10.84
C GLU A 201 13.79 -11.30 -12.06
N PRO A 202 12.88 -12.20 -12.48
CA PRO A 202 13.07 -12.99 -13.68
C PRO A 202 13.16 -12.09 -14.92
N SER A 203 14.06 -12.40 -15.86
CA SER A 203 14.23 -11.64 -17.10
C SER A 203 13.05 -11.73 -18.08
N GLU A 204 12.06 -12.56 -17.80
CA GLU A 204 10.87 -12.78 -18.63
C GLU A 204 9.63 -12.18 -17.92
N THR A 205 9.60 -10.85 -17.77
CA THR A 205 8.36 -10.16 -17.44
C THR A 205 7.45 -10.19 -18.68
N GLN A 206 6.19 -10.58 -18.48
CA GLN A 206 5.18 -10.53 -19.55
C GLN A 206 4.98 -9.08 -19.98
N ASP A 207 4.97 -8.82 -21.29
CA ASP A 207 4.54 -7.54 -21.87
C ASP A 207 3.05 -7.29 -21.52
N PHE A 208 2.76 -6.74 -20.35
CA PHE A 208 1.49 -6.05 -20.15
C PHE A 208 1.57 -4.74 -20.91
N ARG A 209 0.75 -4.64 -21.96
CA ARG A 209 0.76 -3.48 -22.84
C ARG A 209 -0.32 -2.51 -22.41
N PHE A 210 0.09 -1.28 -22.15
CA PHE A 210 -0.83 -0.16 -22.05
C PHE A 210 -1.66 -0.06 -23.35
N PRO A 211 -2.94 0.35 -23.27
CA PRO A 211 -3.75 0.63 -24.43
C PRO A 211 -3.15 1.83 -25.19
N PRO A 212 -3.60 2.11 -26.44
CA PRO A 212 -3.26 3.34 -27.11
C PRO A 212 -3.50 4.54 -26.20
N LEU A 213 -2.45 5.34 -25.98
CA LEU A 213 -2.48 6.46 -25.05
C LEU A 213 -2.92 7.75 -25.77
N PRO A 214 -3.53 8.70 -25.06
CA PRO A 214 -3.80 10.03 -25.61
C PRO A 214 -2.54 10.70 -26.17
N ASP A 215 -2.65 11.30 -27.35
CA ASP A 215 -1.57 12.01 -28.07
C ASP A 215 -2.13 13.28 -28.75
N PRO A 216 -1.56 14.48 -28.55
CA PRO A 216 -0.44 14.78 -27.63
C PRO A 216 -0.87 14.76 -26.17
N ALA A 217 -0.06 14.12 -25.32
CA ALA A 217 -0.19 14.23 -23.86
C ALA A 217 0.38 15.59 -23.38
N PRO A 218 -0.24 16.23 -22.38
CA PRO A 218 0.27 17.48 -21.80
C PRO A 218 1.56 17.26 -21.00
N GLU A 219 2.17 18.36 -20.53
CA GLU A 219 3.28 18.28 -19.58
C GLU A 219 2.81 17.64 -18.25
N PRO A 220 3.53 16.66 -17.70
CA PRO A 220 3.13 15.99 -16.47
C PRO A 220 3.01 16.95 -15.29
N MET A 221 1.86 16.97 -14.62
CA MET A 221 1.74 17.60 -13.30
C MET A 221 2.58 16.83 -12.27
N ASP A 222 2.98 17.49 -11.18
CA ASP A 222 3.61 16.79 -10.07
C ASP A 222 2.52 16.25 -9.13
N LEU A 223 2.51 14.95 -8.86
CA LEU A 223 1.76 14.39 -7.74
C LEU A 223 2.63 14.53 -6.48
N VAL A 224 2.13 15.23 -5.46
CA VAL A 224 2.95 15.61 -4.31
C VAL A 224 2.45 15.07 -2.99
N ALA A 225 1.15 14.79 -2.82
CA ALA A 225 0.67 14.26 -1.56
C ALA A 225 -0.56 13.37 -1.68
N VAL A 226 -0.66 12.43 -0.74
CA VAL A 226 -1.94 11.83 -0.35
C VAL A 226 -2.46 12.62 0.84
N ARG A 227 -3.66 13.19 0.70
CA ARG A 227 -4.33 13.93 1.77
C ARG A 227 -5.30 13.02 2.50
N LEU A 228 -5.24 13.02 3.82
CA LEU A 228 -6.10 12.23 4.70
C LEU A 228 -6.75 13.09 5.77
N ASN A 229 -7.85 12.60 6.32
CA ASN A 229 -8.40 13.07 7.58
C ASN A 229 -7.97 12.15 8.72
N ALA A 230 -7.71 12.72 9.89
CA ALA A 230 -7.52 11.97 11.13
C ALA A 230 -8.22 12.66 12.30
N HIS A 231 -8.69 11.86 13.27
CA HIS A 231 -9.39 12.39 14.44
C HIS A 231 -8.49 13.19 15.40
N GLY A 232 -7.15 13.04 15.30
CA GLY A 232 -6.25 13.71 16.23
C GLY A 232 -4.77 13.65 15.84
N ALA A 233 -4.07 14.75 16.11
CA ALA A 233 -2.65 14.94 15.77
C ALA A 233 -1.74 13.87 16.40
N ALA A 234 -2.02 13.44 17.63
CA ALA A 234 -1.20 12.42 18.31
C ALA A 234 -1.22 11.07 17.56
N ARG A 235 -2.37 10.67 17.00
CA ARG A 235 -2.49 9.45 16.20
C ARG A 235 -1.78 9.59 14.86
N ALA A 236 -1.92 10.75 14.21
CA ALA A 236 -1.21 11.07 12.98
C ALA A 236 0.31 10.98 13.16
N ARG A 237 0.86 11.62 14.19
CA ARG A 237 2.29 11.57 14.52
C ARG A 237 2.76 10.17 14.89
N HIS A 238 1.97 9.41 15.66
CA HIS A 238 2.33 8.02 15.99
C HIS A 238 2.53 7.16 14.75
N GLN A 239 1.60 7.24 13.79
CA GLN A 239 1.68 6.46 12.55
C GLN A 239 2.76 6.97 11.60
N TRP A 240 2.69 8.24 11.21
CA TRP A 240 3.46 8.75 10.08
C TRP A 240 4.88 9.16 10.47
N GLU A 241 5.10 9.57 11.71
CA GLU A 241 6.41 10.02 12.22
C GLU A 241 7.08 8.93 13.07
N ALA A 242 6.46 8.49 14.17
CA ALA A 242 7.10 7.51 15.06
C ALA A 242 7.21 6.10 14.47
N THR A 243 6.20 5.65 13.73
CA THR A 243 6.18 4.31 13.13
C THR A 243 6.84 4.29 11.77
N LEU A 244 6.51 5.25 10.89
CA LEU A 244 6.94 5.26 9.50
C LEU A 244 8.09 6.24 9.21
N GLY A 245 8.63 6.94 10.21
CA GLY A 245 9.86 7.73 10.08
C GLY A 245 9.72 9.04 9.30
N GLY A 246 8.50 9.50 9.03
CA GLY A 246 8.26 10.77 8.35
C GLY A 246 8.63 11.98 9.20
N ILE A 247 9.26 12.98 8.59
CA ILE A 247 9.57 14.26 9.23
C ILE A 247 8.33 15.15 9.16
N CYS A 248 7.77 15.51 10.32
CA CYS A 248 6.54 16.30 10.38
C CYS A 248 6.79 17.81 10.34
N GLN A 249 6.05 18.51 9.49
CA GLN A 249 5.82 19.95 9.55
C GLN A 249 4.35 20.22 9.94
N ASP A 250 4.14 21.11 10.90
CA ASP A 250 2.80 21.49 11.36
C ASP A 250 2.44 22.87 10.82
N ARG A 251 1.35 22.97 10.07
CA ARG A 251 0.86 24.24 9.50
C ARG A 251 -0.65 24.34 9.68
N ASN A 252 -1.09 25.01 10.75
CA ASN A 252 -2.50 25.38 10.97
C ASN A 252 -3.49 24.21 10.76
N ASN A 253 -3.40 23.17 11.59
CA ASN A 253 -4.23 21.94 11.52
C ASN A 253 -3.99 21.03 10.32
N LEU A 254 -2.97 21.32 9.52
CA LEU A 254 -2.46 20.42 8.49
C LEU A 254 -1.07 19.91 8.90
N LEU A 255 -0.97 18.62 9.19
CA LEU A 255 0.31 17.96 9.43
C LEU A 255 0.83 17.42 8.09
N GLU A 256 2.05 17.77 7.72
CA GLU A 256 2.71 17.27 6.53
C GLU A 256 3.89 16.39 6.93
N PHE A 257 3.91 15.14 6.50
CA PHE A 257 4.96 14.16 6.79
C PHE A 257 5.74 13.87 5.50
N ARG A 258 7.06 14.06 5.55
CA ARG A 258 7.97 13.88 4.39
C ARG A 258 9.04 12.84 4.66
N TRP A 259 9.44 12.16 3.61
CA TRP A 259 10.59 11.25 3.58
C TRP A 259 11.60 11.80 2.59
N ALA A 260 12.90 11.78 2.95
CA ALA A 260 13.93 12.55 2.26
C ALA A 260 14.04 12.20 0.77
N ASP A 261 13.91 10.92 0.45
CA ASP A 261 14.05 10.39 -0.91
C ASP A 261 12.70 10.23 -1.64
N SER A 262 11.60 10.73 -1.04
CA SER A 262 10.27 10.59 -1.58
C SER A 262 9.76 11.88 -2.26
N PRO A 263 9.25 11.81 -3.50
CA PRO A 263 8.53 12.93 -4.11
C PRO A 263 7.13 13.13 -3.51
N LEU A 264 6.57 12.09 -2.88
CA LEU A 264 5.29 12.11 -2.20
C LEU A 264 5.44 12.46 -0.71
N CYS A 265 4.44 13.15 -0.19
CA CYS A 265 4.25 13.33 1.25
C CYS A 265 2.85 12.87 1.69
N ILE A 266 2.68 12.71 3.00
CA ILE A 266 1.36 12.49 3.59
C ILE A 266 0.91 13.80 4.24
N ARG A 267 -0.27 14.27 3.87
CA ARG A 267 -0.90 15.46 4.46
C ARG A 267 -2.12 15.04 5.27
N VAL A 268 -2.17 15.40 6.54
CA VAL A 268 -3.25 15.00 7.45
C VAL A 268 -3.95 16.22 7.98
N GLU A 269 -5.21 16.37 7.63
CA GLU A 269 -6.13 17.34 8.23
C GLU A 269 -6.69 16.75 9.52
N ILE A 270 -6.59 17.51 10.61
CA ILE A 270 -7.12 17.08 11.91
C ILE A 270 -8.57 17.54 12.04
N ASP A 271 -9.48 16.57 11.99
CA ASP A 271 -10.91 16.78 12.18
C ASP A 271 -11.48 15.66 13.08
N PRO A 272 -11.84 15.96 14.34
CA PRO A 272 -12.40 14.99 15.29
C PRO A 272 -13.75 14.39 14.89
N HIS A 273 -14.42 14.96 13.87
CA HIS A 273 -15.78 14.59 13.47
C HIS A 273 -15.85 13.98 12.06
N ALA A 274 -14.82 14.14 11.24
CA ALA A 274 -14.76 13.51 9.93
C ALA A 274 -14.34 12.04 10.01
N ASN A 275 -14.77 11.24 9.03
CA ASN A 275 -14.23 9.90 8.86
C ASN A 275 -12.74 9.97 8.52
N GLU A 276 -11.94 9.09 9.12
CA GLU A 276 -10.52 8.95 8.77
C GLU A 276 -10.33 8.27 7.42
N GLY A 277 -9.24 8.62 6.75
CA GLY A 277 -8.84 8.01 5.49
C GLY A 277 -8.55 9.03 4.41
N PRO A 278 -8.24 8.56 3.19
CA PRO A 278 -7.88 9.40 2.05
C PRO A 278 -9.06 10.28 1.61
N VAL A 279 -8.79 11.56 1.38
CA VAL A 279 -9.79 12.55 0.95
C VAL A 279 -9.41 13.27 -0.33
N ALA A 280 -8.14 13.28 -0.74
CA ALA A 280 -7.68 13.82 -2.00
C ALA A 280 -6.26 13.36 -2.36
N LEU A 281 -5.92 13.50 -3.64
CA LEU A 281 -4.54 13.57 -4.10
C LEU A 281 -4.19 15.02 -4.41
N ASP A 282 -3.12 15.53 -3.82
CA ASP A 282 -2.64 16.88 -4.09
C ASP A 282 -1.66 16.86 -5.25
N VAL A 283 -1.89 17.73 -6.23
CA VAL A 283 -1.03 17.91 -7.40
C VAL A 283 -0.53 19.35 -7.49
N LEU A 284 0.70 19.54 -7.97
CA LEU A 284 1.20 20.84 -8.41
C LEU A 284 1.12 20.91 -9.95
N PRO A 285 0.54 21.99 -10.50
CA PRO A 285 0.43 22.15 -11.93
C PRO A 285 1.81 22.39 -12.57
N ALA A 286 2.11 21.65 -13.64
CA ALA A 286 3.11 22.08 -14.63
C ALA A 286 2.53 23.16 -15.58
N ALA A 287 1.21 23.16 -15.78
CA ALA A 287 0.46 24.13 -16.57
C ALA A 287 -0.92 24.44 -15.95
N SER A 288 -1.53 25.56 -16.35
CA SER A 288 -2.84 26.06 -15.87
C SER A 288 -4.05 25.23 -16.31
N VAL A 289 -3.97 23.90 -16.28
CA VAL A 289 -5.10 23.00 -16.58
C VAL A 289 -6.04 23.01 -15.37
N PRO A 290 -7.33 23.35 -15.54
CA PRO A 290 -8.30 23.29 -14.46
C PRO A 290 -8.52 21.83 -14.06
N LEU A 291 -8.37 21.51 -12.77
CA LEU A 291 -8.71 20.21 -12.24
C LEU A 291 -10.24 20.07 -12.14
N PRO A 292 -10.82 18.90 -12.45
CA PRO A 292 -12.24 18.65 -12.23
C PRO A 292 -12.62 18.91 -10.77
N GLU A 293 -13.75 19.57 -10.55
CA GLU A 293 -14.28 19.76 -9.20
C GLU A 293 -14.88 18.45 -8.67
N GLY A 294 -14.58 18.14 -7.41
CA GLY A 294 -15.16 16.98 -6.73
C GLY A 294 -14.50 15.65 -7.07
N GLN A 295 -15.22 14.55 -6.83
CA GLN A 295 -14.70 13.19 -6.97
C GLN A 295 -14.43 12.87 -8.43
N ASN A 296 -13.25 12.36 -8.75
CA ASN A 296 -12.97 11.89 -10.10
C ASN A 296 -13.88 10.69 -10.44
N PRO A 297 -14.60 10.70 -11.57
CA PRO A 297 -15.59 9.67 -11.88
C PRO A 297 -14.99 8.29 -12.14
N VAL A 298 -13.71 8.21 -12.50
CA VAL A 298 -13.01 6.95 -12.77
C VAL A 298 -12.24 6.47 -11.55
N LEU A 299 -11.44 7.35 -10.94
CA LEU A 299 -10.54 7.03 -9.84
C LEU A 299 -11.22 7.09 -8.46
N GLY A 300 -12.40 7.70 -8.36
CA GLY A 300 -13.15 7.78 -7.10
C GLY A 300 -12.48 8.65 -6.02
N ILE A 301 -11.46 9.45 -6.34
CA ILE A 301 -10.82 10.38 -5.41
C ILE A 301 -10.62 11.74 -6.09
N PRO A 302 -10.85 12.88 -5.39
CA PRO A 302 -10.59 14.20 -5.98
C PRO A 302 -9.09 14.48 -6.11
N PHE A 303 -8.73 15.22 -7.16
CA PHE A 303 -7.41 15.80 -7.33
C PHE A 303 -7.48 17.29 -6.98
N ARG A 304 -6.62 17.76 -6.09
CA ARG A 304 -6.64 19.14 -5.58
C ARG A 304 -5.32 19.84 -5.86
N PRO A 305 -5.33 21.16 -6.12
CA PRO A 305 -4.08 21.92 -6.15
C PRO A 305 -3.40 21.86 -4.79
N ALA A 306 -2.11 21.52 -4.75
CA ALA A 306 -1.33 21.57 -3.52
C ALA A 306 -1.14 23.04 -3.10
N ARG A 307 -1.95 23.48 -2.14
CA ARG A 307 -1.80 24.77 -1.46
C ARG A 307 -0.84 24.62 -0.27
#